data_AF-A0A3N5QZT7-F1
#
_entry.id   AF-A0A3N5QZT7-F1
#
_cell.length_a   1.000
_cell.length_b   1.000
_cell.length_c   1.000
_cell.angle_alpha   90.00
_cell.angle_beta   90.00
_cell.angle_gamma   90.00
#
_symmetry.space_group_name_H-M   'P 1'
#
loop_
_entity.id
_entity.type
_entity.pdbx_description
1 polymer ?
#
loop_
_entity_poly.entity_id
_entity_poly.type
_entity_poly.pdbx_seq_one_letter_code
_entity_poly.pdbx_strand_id
1 'polypeptide(L)'
;MQEKENSKAKYYIDRAYELNSSDPALFLYKGLNLEFSNKTEEAIAYYQKYDQLPLDSPYRELLEGRYLWLKRQKVYTEIDSLANETDLSSGDISTNTLAVFPLIYHGYNEDYVPLSRGFSEMISIDLAKVNNLTILERIRIQAVIDELKFSQSPSVNQSSAPRAGKLLKAGTIVSGDYDITEDKEFSINLASWDVLTSEQKSRTNVSGDLNDLFELQKRVVFSFLEKNGIELTQEEKEAIAYIPTQNLDAFLFYSKGLVEEDAGNFKGAETFYNNALQIDPNFGAAGNKLETSQALGKAGGSKELVVSVLKTVDPVIKVQSPINIVSSRLQSLGNNISSNFIQGLDSRNPAQDQGAGIILPEPPPPPAR
;
A
#
# COMPACT_ATOMS: atom_id res chain seq x y z
N MET A 1 -24.79 1.08 -22.40
CA MET A 1 -25.21 -0.06 -21.55
C MET A 1 -24.57 0.03 -20.17
N GLN A 2 -23.24 0.22 -20.10
CA GLN A 2 -22.48 0.37 -18.86
C GLN A 2 -23.00 1.46 -17.90
N GLU A 3 -23.43 2.62 -18.43
CA GLU A 3 -23.98 3.71 -17.61
C GLU A 3 -25.32 3.35 -16.94
N LYS A 4 -26.22 2.65 -17.65
CA LYS A 4 -27.50 2.16 -17.09
C LYS A 4 -27.30 1.06 -16.04
N GLU A 5 -26.29 0.23 -16.22
CA GLU A 5 -25.92 -0.81 -15.25
C GLU A 5 -25.31 -0.18 -13.99
N ASN A 6 -24.47 0.85 -14.14
CA ASN A 6 -23.91 1.62 -13.02
C ASN A 6 -24.99 2.35 -12.20
N SER A 7 -26.04 2.89 -12.85
CA SER A 7 -27.16 3.51 -12.13
C SER A 7 -27.98 2.50 -11.32
N LYS A 8 -28.19 1.28 -11.85
CA LYS A 8 -28.85 0.20 -11.11
C LYS A 8 -28.01 -0.29 -9.93
N ALA A 9 -26.71 -0.49 -10.15
CA ALA A 9 -25.78 -0.87 -9.10
C ALA A 9 -25.79 0.15 -7.95
N LYS A 10 -25.72 1.44 -8.28
CA LYS A 10 -25.84 2.54 -7.31
C LYS A 10 -27.12 2.42 -6.47
N TYR A 11 -28.27 2.27 -7.12
CA TYR A 11 -29.56 2.15 -6.42
C TYR A 11 -29.58 1.01 -5.39
N TYR A 12 -29.10 -0.18 -5.76
CA TYR A 12 -29.09 -1.32 -4.84
C TYR A 12 -28.05 -1.18 -3.73
N ILE A 13 -26.87 -0.62 -4.02
CA ILE A 13 -25.83 -0.37 -3.02
C ILE A 13 -26.32 0.67 -2.00
N ASP A 14 -26.95 1.75 -2.44
CA ASP A 14 -27.44 2.79 -1.54
C ASP A 14 -28.56 2.24 -0.64
N ARG A 15 -29.49 1.44 -1.16
CA ARG A 15 -30.49 0.74 -0.35
C ARG A 15 -29.88 -0.24 0.64
N ALA A 16 -28.88 -1.03 0.23
CA ALA A 16 -28.22 -1.96 1.13
C ALA A 16 -27.50 -1.22 2.26
N TYR A 17 -26.89 -0.07 1.96
CA TYR A 17 -26.21 0.77 2.92
C TYR A 17 -27.16 1.41 3.93
N GLU A 18 -28.37 1.79 3.51
CA GLU A 18 -29.43 2.25 4.43
C GLU A 18 -29.85 1.15 5.42
N LEU A 19 -29.81 -0.12 5.00
CA LEU A 19 -30.20 -1.26 5.83
C LEU A 19 -29.07 -1.71 6.78
N ASN A 20 -27.81 -1.67 6.33
CA ASN A 20 -26.66 -2.05 7.13
C ASN A 20 -25.44 -1.16 6.80
N SER A 21 -25.36 0.01 7.43
CA SER A 21 -24.31 0.99 7.17
C SER A 21 -22.92 0.61 7.69
N SER A 22 -22.80 -0.54 8.38
CA SER A 22 -21.54 -1.03 8.96
C SER A 22 -20.96 -2.22 8.20
N ASP A 23 -21.58 -2.65 7.10
CA ASP A 23 -21.09 -3.76 6.28
C ASP A 23 -19.80 -3.38 5.53
N PRO A 24 -18.67 -4.06 5.79
CA PRO A 24 -17.40 -3.80 5.12
C PRO A 24 -17.47 -3.92 3.59
N ALA A 25 -18.29 -4.84 3.08
CA ALA A 25 -18.46 -5.04 1.65
C ALA A 25 -19.08 -3.78 1.01
N LEU A 26 -20.05 -3.16 1.70
CA LEU A 26 -20.73 -1.97 1.21
C LEU A 26 -19.81 -0.75 1.16
N PHE A 27 -18.82 -0.64 2.06
CA PHE A 27 -17.80 0.40 1.93
C PHE A 27 -17.04 0.28 0.63
N LEU A 28 -16.62 -0.94 0.27
CA LEU A 28 -15.84 -1.19 -0.94
C LEU A 28 -16.68 -0.96 -2.19
N TYR A 29 -17.87 -1.54 -2.26
CA TYR A 29 -18.76 -1.40 -3.42
C TYR A 29 -19.20 0.05 -3.64
N LYS A 30 -19.46 0.80 -2.56
CA LYS A 30 -19.84 2.21 -2.66
C LYS A 30 -18.66 3.06 -3.13
N GLY A 31 -17.46 2.84 -2.58
CA GLY A 31 -16.26 3.49 -3.06
C GLY A 31 -16.00 3.21 -4.55
N LEU A 32 -16.12 1.97 -5.00
CA LEU A 32 -15.93 1.61 -6.40
C LEU A 32 -16.96 2.27 -7.31
N ASN A 33 -18.24 2.29 -6.91
CA ASN A 33 -19.28 2.98 -7.69
C ASN A 33 -18.98 4.47 -7.85
N LEU A 34 -18.50 5.12 -6.79
CA LEU A 34 -18.09 6.52 -6.81
C LEU A 34 -16.87 6.73 -7.72
N GLU A 35 -15.88 5.85 -7.66
CA GLU A 35 -14.73 5.87 -8.57
C GLU A 35 -15.14 5.73 -10.04
N PHE A 36 -16.01 4.79 -10.39
CA PHE A 36 -16.54 4.64 -11.75
C PHE A 36 -17.36 5.86 -12.20
N SER A 37 -17.88 6.64 -11.23
CA SER A 37 -18.60 7.89 -11.46
C SER A 37 -17.70 9.13 -11.38
N ASN A 38 -16.37 8.97 -11.34
CA ASN A 38 -15.37 10.03 -11.22
C ASN A 38 -15.53 10.93 -9.96
N LYS A 39 -16.14 10.39 -8.90
CA LYS A 39 -16.30 11.04 -7.59
C LYS A 39 -15.20 10.58 -6.62
N THR A 40 -13.94 10.86 -6.97
CA THR A 40 -12.76 10.33 -6.27
C THR A 40 -12.70 10.73 -4.79
N GLU A 41 -13.01 11.98 -4.44
CA GLU A 41 -12.98 12.44 -3.03
C GLU A 41 -14.01 11.70 -2.17
N GLU A 42 -15.23 11.51 -2.69
CA GLU A 42 -16.26 10.74 -2.01
C GLU A 42 -15.82 9.28 -1.85
N ALA A 43 -15.16 8.69 -2.87
CA ALA A 43 -14.66 7.32 -2.81
C ALA A 43 -13.57 7.14 -1.74
N ILE A 44 -12.63 8.07 -1.63
CA ILE A 44 -11.56 8.07 -0.60
C ILE A 44 -12.18 7.99 0.80
N ALA A 45 -13.26 8.73 1.07
CA ALA A 45 -13.93 8.71 2.38
C ALA A 45 -14.54 7.34 2.73
N TYR A 46 -14.96 6.54 1.74
CA TYR A 46 -15.42 5.17 1.98
C TYR A 46 -14.26 4.22 2.17
N TYR A 47 -13.18 4.37 1.40
CA TYR A 47 -12.00 3.51 1.53
C TYR A 47 -11.24 3.73 2.83
N GLN A 48 -11.19 4.96 3.33
CA GLN A 48 -10.56 5.30 4.60
C GLN A 48 -11.11 4.49 5.78
N LYS A 49 -12.35 4.01 5.71
CA LYS A 49 -12.99 3.19 6.76
C LYS A 49 -12.35 1.82 6.97
N TYR A 50 -11.30 1.45 6.22
CA TYR A 50 -10.52 0.24 6.48
C TYR A 50 -9.99 0.19 7.92
N ASP A 51 -9.70 1.35 8.52
CA ASP A 51 -9.24 1.50 9.89
C ASP A 51 -10.25 1.00 10.94
N GLN A 52 -11.55 1.06 10.62
CA GLN A 52 -12.67 0.63 11.47
C GLN A 52 -12.93 -0.88 11.39
N LEU A 53 -12.27 -1.60 10.49
CA LEU A 53 -12.57 -3.00 10.23
C LEU A 53 -11.70 -3.96 11.04
N PRO A 54 -12.21 -5.15 11.42
CA PRO A 54 -11.39 -6.22 11.96
C PRO A 54 -10.22 -6.59 11.01
N LEU A 55 -9.07 -6.98 11.58
CA LEU A 55 -7.87 -7.37 10.80
C LEU A 55 -8.13 -8.59 9.89
N ASP A 56 -9.05 -9.47 10.28
CA ASP A 56 -9.44 -10.67 9.52
C ASP A 56 -10.52 -10.41 8.46
N SER A 57 -10.99 -9.17 8.33
CA SER A 57 -11.98 -8.81 7.31
C SER A 57 -11.39 -8.98 5.91
N PRO A 58 -12.04 -9.73 5.00
CA PRO A 58 -11.55 -9.93 3.64
C PRO A 58 -11.57 -8.65 2.80
N TYR A 59 -12.21 -7.58 3.29
CA TYR A 59 -12.32 -6.29 2.60
C TYR A 59 -11.32 -5.25 3.09
N ARG A 60 -10.72 -5.43 4.28
CA ARG A 60 -9.86 -4.42 4.91
C ARG A 60 -8.69 -4.04 4.01
N GLU A 61 -7.93 -5.04 3.59
CA GLU A 61 -6.75 -4.84 2.75
C GLU A 61 -7.08 -4.27 1.36
N LEU A 62 -8.26 -4.59 0.82
CA LEU A 62 -8.73 -4.01 -0.45
C LEU A 62 -9.06 -2.53 -0.30
N LEU A 63 -9.75 -2.17 0.78
CA LEU A 63 -10.10 -0.78 1.09
C LEU A 63 -8.83 0.04 1.33
N GLU A 64 -7.91 -0.49 2.13
CA GLU A 64 -6.60 0.13 2.38
C GLU A 64 -5.83 0.36 1.08
N GLY A 65 -5.70 -0.68 0.25
CA GLY A 65 -5.00 -0.58 -1.03
C GLY A 65 -5.60 0.47 -1.97
N ARG A 66 -6.94 0.56 -2.06
CA ARG A 66 -7.60 1.63 -2.83
C ARG A 66 -7.36 3.01 -2.24
N TYR A 67 -7.50 3.14 -0.92
CA TYR A 67 -7.30 4.39 -0.22
C TYR A 67 -5.90 4.94 -0.47
N LEU A 68 -4.87 4.12 -0.25
CA LEU A 68 -3.47 4.46 -0.46
C LEU A 68 -3.20 4.82 -1.93
N TRP A 69 -3.74 4.04 -2.87
CA TRP A 69 -3.58 4.30 -4.30
C TRP A 69 -4.19 5.63 -4.74
N LEU A 70 -5.43 5.92 -4.34
CA LEU A 70 -6.09 7.18 -4.69
C LEU A 70 -5.42 8.39 -4.02
N LYS A 71 -4.98 8.25 -2.77
CA LYS A 71 -4.19 9.30 -2.11
C LYS A 71 -2.88 9.57 -2.86
N ARG A 72 -2.17 8.52 -3.29
CA ARG A 72 -0.99 8.67 -4.13
C ARG A 72 -1.31 9.42 -5.43
N GLN A 73 -2.35 9.03 -6.15
CA GLN A 73 -2.75 9.72 -7.39
C GLN A 73 -3.06 11.20 -7.16
N LYS A 74 -3.79 11.51 -6.08
CA LYS A 74 -4.11 12.88 -5.70
C LYS A 74 -2.86 13.73 -5.47
N VAL A 75 -1.84 13.18 -4.79
CA VAL A 75 -0.56 13.87 -4.60
C VAL A 75 0.12 14.19 -5.93
N TYR A 76 0.18 13.24 -6.86
CA TYR A 76 0.78 13.49 -8.18
C TYR A 76 -0.01 14.55 -8.97
N THR A 77 -1.34 14.50 -8.95
CA THR A 77 -2.18 15.52 -9.61
C THR A 77 -2.02 16.90 -8.98
N GLU A 78 -1.90 16.99 -7.65
CA GLU A 78 -1.65 18.24 -6.95
C GLU A 78 -0.30 18.85 -7.38
N ILE A 79 0.77 18.06 -7.36
CA ILE A 79 2.10 18.53 -7.77
C ILE A 79 2.14 18.94 -9.26
N ASP A 80 1.53 18.16 -10.15
CA ASP A 80 1.42 18.50 -11.58
C ASP A 80 0.65 19.82 -11.79
N SER A 81 -0.46 20.01 -11.05
CA SER A 81 -1.23 21.26 -11.13
C SER A 81 -0.40 22.48 -10.67
N LEU A 82 0.33 22.35 -9.55
CA LEU A 82 1.22 23.40 -9.04
C LEU A 82 2.39 23.68 -9.99
N ALA A 83 2.97 22.66 -10.61
CA ALA A 83 4.08 22.81 -11.54
C ALA A 83 3.71 23.62 -12.80
N ASN A 84 2.43 23.61 -13.19
CA ASN A 84 1.90 24.38 -14.30
C ASN A 84 1.50 25.83 -13.92
N GLU A 85 1.51 26.18 -12.64
CA GLU A 85 1.25 27.55 -12.19
C GLU A 85 2.46 28.46 -12.46
N THR A 86 2.21 29.61 -13.10
CA THR A 86 3.28 30.57 -13.46
C THR A 86 3.86 31.33 -12.27
N ASP A 87 3.12 31.40 -11.16
CA ASP A 87 3.56 32.06 -9.93
C ASP A 87 3.26 31.17 -8.72
N LEU A 88 4.27 30.38 -8.32
CA LEU A 88 4.23 29.61 -7.09
C LEU A 88 4.32 30.58 -5.91
N SER A 89 3.16 31.03 -5.43
CA SER A 89 3.09 32.00 -4.35
C SER A 89 3.74 31.46 -3.07
N SER A 90 4.56 32.29 -2.41
CA SER A 90 5.24 31.93 -1.17
C SER A 90 4.35 32.03 0.08
N GLY A 91 3.08 32.42 -0.06
CA GLY A 91 2.18 32.77 1.06
C GLY A 91 1.82 31.61 1.98
N ASP A 92 1.96 30.37 1.51
CA ASP A 92 1.63 29.15 2.26
C ASP A 92 2.86 28.37 2.76
N ILE A 93 4.08 28.89 2.58
CA ILE A 93 5.30 28.17 2.93
C ILE A 93 5.54 28.25 4.45
N SER A 94 5.45 27.11 5.12
CA SER A 94 5.73 26.99 6.56
C SER A 94 7.22 26.74 6.81
N THR A 95 7.86 27.61 7.61
CA THR A 95 9.28 27.49 7.98
C THR A 95 9.61 26.22 8.76
N ASN A 96 8.62 25.64 9.44
CA ASN A 96 8.75 24.43 10.25
C ASN A 96 8.43 23.15 9.47
N THR A 97 8.05 23.28 8.19
CA THR A 97 7.82 22.14 7.31
C THR A 97 9.10 21.79 6.57
N LEU A 98 9.56 20.55 6.76
CA LEU A 98 10.79 20.01 6.19
C LEU A 98 10.49 18.94 5.15
N ALA A 99 11.27 18.93 4.07
CA ALA A 99 11.28 17.86 3.09
C ALA A 99 12.68 17.23 3.01
N VAL A 100 12.78 15.93 3.29
CA VAL A 100 14.05 15.19 3.24
C VAL A 100 14.15 14.46 1.92
N PHE A 101 15.05 14.92 1.04
CA PHE A 101 15.27 14.32 -0.26
C PHE A 101 16.16 13.08 -0.17
N PRO A 102 16.06 12.14 -1.13
CA PRO A 102 16.99 11.02 -1.26
C PRO A 102 18.44 11.50 -1.26
N LEU A 103 19.30 10.89 -0.44
CA LEU A 103 20.72 11.24 -0.40
C LEU A 103 21.43 10.77 -1.67
N ILE A 104 22.45 11.49 -2.11
CA ILE A 104 23.23 11.11 -3.29
C ILE A 104 24.35 10.15 -2.87
N TYR A 105 24.48 9.01 -3.55
CA TYR A 105 25.61 8.11 -3.33
C TYR A 105 26.79 8.50 -4.23
N HIS A 106 27.99 8.55 -3.66
CA HIS A 106 29.22 8.87 -4.39
C HIS A 106 30.24 7.74 -4.48
N GLY A 107 29.97 6.60 -3.85
CA GLY A 107 30.90 5.48 -3.82
C GLY A 107 30.87 4.60 -5.06
N TYR A 108 31.79 3.65 -5.09
CA TYR A 108 32.04 2.80 -6.25
C TYR A 108 31.14 1.55 -6.28
N ASN A 109 30.62 1.10 -5.14
CA ASN A 109 29.81 -0.11 -5.08
C ASN A 109 28.31 0.21 -5.25
N GLU A 110 27.79 -0.09 -6.44
CA GLU A 110 26.38 0.16 -6.78
C GLU A 110 25.39 -0.57 -5.86
N ASP A 111 25.81 -1.63 -5.16
CA ASP A 111 24.95 -2.31 -4.18
C ASP A 111 24.48 -1.38 -3.07
N TYR A 112 25.21 -0.30 -2.78
CA TYR A 112 24.83 0.67 -1.76
C TYR A 112 23.89 1.76 -2.27
N VAL A 113 23.72 1.96 -3.57
CA VAL A 113 22.84 3.00 -4.14
C VAL A 113 21.43 3.03 -3.51
N PRO A 114 20.76 1.88 -3.26
CA PRO A 114 19.43 1.88 -2.64
C PRO A 114 19.40 2.55 -1.26
N LEU A 115 20.51 2.52 -0.50
CA LEU A 115 20.60 3.15 0.84
C LEU A 115 20.28 4.64 0.81
N SER A 116 20.38 5.29 -0.35
CA SER A 116 19.90 6.65 -0.60
C SER A 116 18.50 6.88 -0.04
N ARG A 117 17.56 5.97 -0.37
CA ARG A 117 16.17 6.06 0.08
C ARG A 117 16.01 5.58 1.51
N GLY A 118 16.76 4.55 1.91
CA GLY A 118 16.76 4.04 3.28
C GLY A 118 17.17 5.08 4.30
N PHE A 119 18.30 5.77 4.08
CA PHE A 119 18.78 6.81 4.96
C PHE A 119 17.83 8.01 5.00
N SER A 120 17.33 8.47 3.85
CA SER A 120 16.36 9.58 3.84
C SER A 120 15.07 9.23 4.58
N GLU A 121 14.57 8.00 4.46
CA GLU A 121 13.41 7.53 5.21
C GLU A 121 13.72 7.48 6.72
N MET A 122 14.88 6.95 7.11
CA MET A 122 15.29 6.88 8.52
C MET A 122 15.45 8.27 9.13
N ILE A 123 16.11 9.20 8.42
CA ILE A 123 16.23 10.61 8.81
C ILE A 123 14.85 11.25 8.91
N SER A 124 13.95 10.99 7.96
CA SER A 124 12.58 11.53 8.00
C SER A 124 11.82 11.06 9.24
N ILE A 125 11.93 9.76 9.57
CA ILE A 125 11.30 9.17 10.75
C ILE A 125 11.87 9.78 12.04
N ASP A 126 13.19 9.98 12.11
CA ASP A 126 13.87 10.57 13.26
C ASP A 126 13.45 12.03 13.45
N LEU A 127 13.48 12.83 12.39
CA LEU A 127 13.06 14.23 12.44
C LEU A 127 11.57 14.37 12.77
N ALA A 128 10.73 13.41 12.38
CA ALA A 128 9.31 13.39 12.72
C ALA A 128 9.04 13.11 14.21
N LYS A 129 10.06 12.71 15.00
CA LYS A 129 9.95 12.62 16.46
C LYS A 129 10.00 13.98 17.15
N VAL A 130 10.46 15.03 16.47
CA VAL A 130 10.58 16.37 17.02
C VAL A 130 9.25 17.11 16.86
N ASN A 131 8.63 17.50 17.98
CA ASN A 131 7.25 18.01 17.98
C ASN A 131 7.07 19.33 17.22
N ASN A 132 8.12 20.13 17.09
CA ASN A 132 8.06 21.44 16.43
C ASN A 132 8.37 21.37 14.91
N LEU A 133 8.52 20.17 14.36
CA LEU A 133 8.81 19.95 12.94
C LEU A 133 7.64 19.22 12.27
N THR A 134 7.30 19.65 11.06
CA THR A 134 6.36 18.94 10.19
C THR A 134 7.15 18.30 9.05
N ILE A 135 7.24 16.98 9.03
CA ILE A 135 7.95 16.26 7.97
C ILE A 135 6.98 15.90 6.86
N LEU A 136 7.33 16.26 5.62
CA LEU A 136 6.51 15.89 4.47
C LEU A 136 6.62 14.41 4.15
N GLU A 137 5.49 13.84 3.75
CA GLU A 137 5.41 12.45 3.32
C GLU A 137 6.29 12.20 2.08
N ARG A 138 6.99 11.07 2.10
CA ARG A 138 7.87 10.60 1.03
C ARG A 138 7.23 10.63 -0.36
N ILE A 139 5.94 10.32 -0.46
CA ILE A 139 5.24 10.31 -1.74
C ILE A 139 5.15 11.69 -2.40
N ARG A 140 5.05 12.78 -1.62
CA ARG A 140 5.06 14.15 -2.14
C ARG A 140 6.43 14.49 -2.70
N ILE A 141 7.49 14.10 -1.99
CA ILE A 141 8.88 14.28 -2.40
C ILE A 141 9.14 13.53 -3.70
N GLN A 142 8.70 12.27 -3.81
CA GLN A 142 8.86 11.48 -5.03
C GLN A 142 8.10 12.10 -6.22
N ALA A 143 6.87 12.59 -6.03
CA ALA A 143 6.12 13.27 -7.08
C ALA A 143 6.84 14.52 -7.60
N VAL A 144 7.46 15.32 -6.71
CA VAL A 144 8.29 16.47 -7.11
C VAL A 144 9.57 16.05 -7.81
N ILE A 145 10.23 14.97 -7.37
CA ILE A 145 11.41 14.43 -8.06
C ILE A 145 11.06 14.00 -9.49
N ASP A 146 9.93 13.30 -9.67
CA ASP A 146 9.47 12.84 -10.98
C ASP A 146 9.15 14.02 -11.90
N GLU A 147 8.52 15.07 -11.36
CA GLU A 147 8.25 16.30 -12.09
C GLU A 147 9.54 17.05 -12.48
N LEU A 148 10.51 17.19 -11.58
CA LEU A 148 11.78 17.86 -11.88
C LEU A 148 12.62 17.12 -12.93
N LYS A 149 12.59 15.77 -12.92
CA LYS A 149 13.23 14.94 -13.95
C LYS A 149 12.62 15.18 -15.33
N PHE A 150 11.29 15.31 -15.40
CA PHE A 150 10.58 15.65 -16.63
C PHE A 150 11.00 17.04 -17.15
N SER A 151 11.23 17.99 -16.23
CA SER A 151 11.76 19.34 -16.50
C SER A 151 13.27 19.40 -16.81
N GLN A 152 13.96 18.27 -17.08
CA GLN A 152 15.40 18.15 -17.39
C GLN A 152 16.39 18.52 -16.25
N SER A 153 15.99 18.45 -14.98
CA SER A 153 16.91 18.57 -13.82
C SER A 153 16.97 17.24 -13.04
N PRO A 154 17.97 16.36 -13.32
CA PRO A 154 17.97 14.98 -12.81
C PRO A 154 18.27 14.85 -11.31
N SER A 155 18.63 15.92 -10.62
CA SER A 155 18.95 15.89 -9.18
C SER A 155 18.56 17.19 -8.51
N VAL A 156 18.08 17.11 -7.26
CA VAL A 156 17.82 18.30 -6.45
C VAL A 156 19.13 18.85 -5.92
N ASN A 157 19.65 19.86 -6.60
CA ASN A 157 20.80 20.65 -6.21
C ASN A 157 20.37 22.04 -5.69
N GLN A 158 21.34 22.84 -5.25
CA GLN A 158 21.13 24.20 -4.76
C GLN A 158 20.29 25.09 -5.71
N SER A 159 20.40 24.90 -7.04
CA SER A 159 19.63 25.68 -8.02
C SER A 159 18.16 25.26 -8.14
N SER A 160 17.85 23.99 -7.85
CA SER A 160 16.50 23.44 -7.93
C SER A 160 15.76 23.40 -6.59
N ALA A 161 16.48 23.53 -5.46
CA ALA A 161 15.90 23.45 -4.11
C ALA A 161 14.79 24.49 -3.85
N PRO A 162 14.90 25.77 -4.29
CA PRO A 162 13.81 26.74 -4.11
C PRO A 162 12.53 26.34 -4.85
N ARG A 163 12.65 25.85 -6.10
CA ARG A 163 11.48 25.39 -6.87
C ARG A 163 10.85 24.16 -6.23
N ALA A 164 11.68 23.18 -5.83
CA ALA A 164 11.22 21.98 -5.14
C ALA A 164 10.48 22.33 -3.84
N GLY A 165 11.04 23.24 -3.04
CA GLY A 165 10.43 23.72 -1.80
C GLY A 165 9.09 24.42 -2.00
N LYS A 166 8.97 25.25 -3.04
CA LYS A 166 7.71 25.89 -3.41
C LYS A 166 6.63 24.89 -3.83
N LEU A 167 6.97 23.91 -4.66
CA LEU A 167 6.05 22.82 -5.05
C LEU A 167 5.59 22.00 -3.85
N LEU A 168 6.49 21.77 -2.90
CA LEU A 168 6.22 21.03 -1.67
C LEU A 168 5.53 21.87 -0.59
N LYS A 169 5.48 23.19 -0.73
CA LYS A 169 5.16 24.14 0.36
C LYS A 169 5.99 23.89 1.63
N ALA A 170 7.24 23.43 1.45
CA ALA A 170 8.20 23.22 2.54
C ALA A 170 9.03 24.50 2.73
N GLY A 171 9.23 24.93 3.97
CA GLY A 171 10.11 26.05 4.28
C GLY A 171 11.58 25.67 4.31
N THR A 172 11.89 24.40 4.54
CA THR A 172 13.25 23.90 4.54
C THR A 172 13.36 22.61 3.72
N ILE A 173 14.34 22.58 2.82
CA ILE A 173 14.76 21.35 2.13
C ILE A 173 15.97 20.77 2.86
N VAL A 174 15.93 19.49 3.15
CA VAL A 174 17.08 18.72 3.63
C VAL A 174 17.51 17.78 2.51
N SER A 175 18.78 17.84 2.14
CA SER A 175 19.40 16.89 1.22
C SER A 175 20.85 16.67 1.62
N GLY A 176 21.52 15.75 0.93
CA GLY A 176 22.85 15.36 1.31
C GLY A 176 23.39 14.27 0.44
N ASP A 177 24.50 13.72 0.89
CA ASP A 177 25.24 12.69 0.18
C ASP A 177 25.89 11.74 1.18
N TYR A 178 26.26 10.57 0.69
CA TYR A 178 26.99 9.59 1.48
C TYR A 178 27.95 8.80 0.59
N ASP A 179 28.99 8.28 1.21
CA ASP A 179 30.02 7.48 0.56
C ASP A 179 30.41 6.30 1.45
N ILE A 180 30.77 5.19 0.81
CA ILE A 180 31.32 4.00 1.43
C ILE A 180 32.55 3.59 0.62
N THR A 181 33.73 3.73 1.23
CA THR A 181 35.00 3.44 0.58
C THR A 181 35.29 1.93 0.52
N GLU A 182 36.29 1.53 -0.27
CA GLU A 182 36.76 0.13 -0.32
C GLU A 182 37.28 -0.35 1.05
N ASP A 183 37.86 0.56 1.83
CA ASP A 183 38.36 0.31 3.20
C ASP A 183 37.24 0.26 4.25
N LYS A 184 35.96 0.27 3.82
CA LYS A 184 34.77 0.28 4.67
C LYS A 184 34.67 1.50 5.58
N GLU A 185 35.15 2.65 5.12
CA GLU A 185 34.87 3.94 5.75
C GLU A 185 33.51 4.44 5.23
N PHE A 186 32.58 4.73 6.14
CA PHE A 186 31.31 5.36 5.83
C PHE A 186 31.36 6.85 6.15
N SER A 187 30.86 7.69 5.24
CA SER A 187 30.64 9.10 5.49
C SER A 187 29.25 9.53 5.04
N ILE A 188 28.63 10.43 5.79
CA ILE A 188 27.31 10.98 5.50
C ILE A 188 27.29 12.49 5.77
N ASN A 189 26.81 13.22 4.78
CA ASN A 189 26.67 14.66 4.80
C ASN A 189 25.18 15.03 4.71
N LEU A 190 24.73 15.93 5.58
CA LEU A 190 23.40 16.56 5.46
C LEU A 190 23.54 18.08 5.41
N ALA A 191 22.74 18.70 4.55
CA ALA A 191 22.62 20.14 4.45
C ALA A 191 21.14 20.55 4.42
N SER A 192 20.86 21.77 4.90
CA SER A 192 19.54 22.39 4.82
C SER A 192 19.58 23.68 4.01
N TRP A 193 18.51 23.90 3.24
CA TRP A 193 18.28 25.14 2.49
C TRP A 193 16.96 25.76 2.92
N ASP A 194 16.99 27.05 3.20
CA ASP A 194 15.79 27.85 3.38
C ASP A 194 15.18 28.14 2.02
N VAL A 195 13.91 27.81 1.84
CA VAL A 195 13.23 27.95 0.55
C VAL A 195 12.87 29.41 0.25
N LEU A 196 12.65 30.22 1.28
CA LEU A 196 12.29 31.63 1.15
C LEU A 196 13.52 32.48 0.84
N THR A 197 14.65 32.26 1.52
CA THR A 197 15.89 33.02 1.29
C THR A 197 16.80 32.40 0.24
N SER A 198 16.58 31.13 -0.13
CA SER A 198 17.46 30.34 -1.00
C SER A 198 18.89 30.19 -0.44
N GLU A 199 19.08 30.41 0.86
CA GLU A 199 20.37 30.28 1.54
C GLU A 199 20.54 28.89 2.14
N GLN A 200 21.78 28.40 2.12
CA GLN A 200 22.13 27.18 2.85
C GLN A 200 22.25 27.51 4.34
N LYS A 201 21.36 26.96 5.16
CA LYS A 201 21.30 27.20 6.61
C LYS A 201 22.38 26.45 7.37
N SER A 202 22.57 25.18 7.04
CA SER A 202 23.49 24.32 7.78
C SER A 202 24.12 23.25 6.88
N ARG A 203 25.28 22.73 7.32
CA ARG A 203 25.89 21.52 6.78
C ARG A 203 26.50 20.72 7.93
N THR A 204 26.31 19.42 7.91
CA THR A 204 26.84 18.45 8.88
C THR A 204 27.51 17.32 8.11
N ASN A 205 28.58 16.79 8.70
CA ASN A 205 29.33 15.65 8.18
C ASN A 205 29.67 14.76 9.37
N VAL A 206 29.44 13.47 9.22
CA VAL A 206 29.88 12.43 10.14
C VAL A 206 30.53 11.32 9.32
N SER A 207 31.66 10.80 9.80
CA SER A 207 32.38 9.68 9.20
C SER A 207 32.90 8.72 10.25
N GLY A 208 33.16 7.48 9.84
CA GLY A 208 33.75 6.43 10.65
C GLY A 208 33.67 5.06 9.99
N ASP A 209 33.85 4.00 10.76
CA ASP A 209 33.79 2.63 10.28
C ASP A 209 32.35 2.25 9.85
N LEU A 210 32.22 1.50 8.76
CA LEU A 210 30.92 1.02 8.24
C LEU A 210 30.14 0.18 9.26
N ASN A 211 30.81 -0.49 10.21
CA ASN A 211 30.13 -1.24 11.26
C ASN A 211 29.33 -0.33 12.20
N ASP A 212 29.74 0.95 12.33
CA ASP A 212 29.05 1.96 13.13
C ASP A 212 27.99 2.74 12.33
N LEU A 213 27.67 2.31 11.10
CA LEU A 213 26.81 3.04 10.15
C LEU A 213 25.50 3.57 10.76
N PHE A 214 24.80 2.75 11.55
CA PHE A 214 23.53 3.17 12.15
C PHE A 214 23.75 4.23 13.25
N GLU A 215 24.81 4.11 14.05
CA GLU A 215 25.17 5.12 15.05
C GLU A 215 25.63 6.43 14.38
N LEU A 216 26.39 6.33 13.29
CA LEU A 216 26.83 7.47 12.49
C LEU A 216 25.64 8.19 11.86
N GLN A 217 24.62 7.46 11.38
CA GLN A 217 23.37 8.07 10.93
C GLN A 217 22.67 8.83 12.07
N LYS A 218 22.61 8.27 13.29
CA LYS A 218 21.99 8.98 14.42
C LYS A 218 22.77 10.24 14.79
N ARG A 219 24.09 10.15 14.77
CA ARG A 219 24.98 11.26 15.04
C ARG A 219 24.78 12.40 14.04
N VAL A 220 24.63 12.12 12.75
CA VAL A 220 24.38 13.19 11.75
C VAL A 220 23.02 13.85 11.97
N VAL A 221 21.98 13.11 12.38
CA VAL A 221 20.68 13.69 12.73
C VAL A 221 20.78 14.60 13.96
N PHE A 222 21.44 14.16 15.04
CA PHE A 222 21.63 15.01 16.22
C PHE A 222 22.46 16.26 15.91
N SER A 223 23.55 16.12 15.17
CA SER A 223 24.35 17.28 14.72
C SER A 223 23.53 18.21 13.82
N PHE A 224 22.64 17.68 12.99
CA PHE A 224 21.76 18.49 12.14
C PHE A 224 20.80 19.32 13.00
N LEU A 225 20.12 18.69 13.96
CA LEU A 225 19.18 19.37 14.87
C LEU A 225 19.89 20.46 15.69
N GLU A 226 21.07 20.16 16.23
CA GLU A 226 21.89 21.12 16.96
C GLU A 226 22.29 22.33 16.11
N LYS A 227 22.81 22.12 14.90
CA LYS A 227 23.22 23.23 14.01
C LYS A 227 22.07 24.08 13.50
N ASN A 228 20.85 23.55 13.48
CA ASN A 228 19.65 24.31 13.14
C ASN A 228 19.01 24.95 14.38
N GLY A 229 19.66 24.89 15.55
CA GLY A 229 19.20 25.54 16.79
C GLY A 229 17.95 24.89 17.37
N ILE A 230 17.72 23.60 17.09
CA ILE A 230 16.55 22.88 17.58
C ILE A 230 16.90 22.24 18.91
N GLU A 231 16.29 22.73 19.99
CA GLU A 231 16.43 22.16 21.32
C GLU A 231 15.53 20.94 21.46
N LEU A 232 16.13 19.81 21.87
CA LEU A 232 15.43 18.54 22.05
C LEU A 232 15.14 18.29 23.53
N THR A 233 13.92 17.86 23.82
CA THR A 233 13.55 17.26 25.10
C THR A 233 14.27 15.91 25.28
N GLN A 234 14.33 15.41 26.52
CA GLN A 234 14.92 14.09 26.79
C GLN A 234 14.17 12.97 26.06
N GLU A 235 12.85 13.05 26.01
CA GLU A 235 11.98 12.06 25.38
C GLU A 235 12.18 12.02 23.85
N GLU A 236 12.35 13.20 23.22
CA GLU A 236 12.71 13.28 21.79
C GLU A 236 14.09 12.68 21.51
N LYS A 237 15.08 12.92 22.38
CA LYS A 237 16.43 12.33 22.22
C LYS A 237 16.37 10.81 22.29
N GLU A 238 15.64 10.25 23.25
CA GLU A 238 15.47 8.80 23.39
C GLU A 238 14.72 8.20 22.19
N ALA A 239 13.67 8.87 21.72
CA ALA A 239 12.92 8.44 20.55
C ALA A 239 13.77 8.44 19.26
N ILE A 240 14.62 9.46 19.07
CA ILE A 240 15.54 9.55 17.92
C ILE A 240 16.65 8.50 18.03
N ALA A 241 17.20 8.26 19.23
CA ALA A 241 18.31 7.34 19.45
C ALA A 241 17.95 5.87 19.16
N TYR A 242 16.66 5.52 19.05
CA TYR A 242 16.22 4.18 18.66
C TYR A 242 16.72 3.80 17.27
N ILE A 243 17.46 2.68 17.20
CA ILE A 243 17.95 2.09 15.95
C ILE A 243 17.02 0.94 15.54
N PRO A 244 16.34 1.01 14.39
CA PRO A 244 15.29 0.04 14.02
C PRO A 244 15.84 -1.31 13.55
N THR A 245 17.08 -1.35 13.07
CA THR A 245 17.83 -2.57 12.73
C THR A 245 19.33 -2.26 12.81
N GLN A 246 20.13 -3.25 13.19
CA GLN A 246 21.60 -3.19 13.14
C GLN A 246 22.17 -4.10 12.03
N ASN A 247 21.31 -4.71 11.21
CA ASN A 247 21.73 -5.57 10.13
C ASN A 247 21.73 -4.80 8.80
N LEU A 248 22.92 -4.56 8.24
CA LEU A 248 23.09 -3.82 7.00
C LEU A 248 22.39 -4.49 5.81
N ASP A 249 22.39 -5.82 5.72
CA ASP A 249 21.73 -6.55 4.63
C ASP A 249 20.21 -6.40 4.71
N ALA A 250 19.63 -6.52 5.92
CA ALA A 250 18.20 -6.28 6.14
C ALA A 250 17.82 -4.83 5.76
N PHE A 251 18.64 -3.86 6.17
CA PHE A 251 18.45 -2.46 5.80
C PHE A 251 18.60 -2.21 4.29
N LEU A 252 19.51 -2.93 3.62
CA LEU A 252 19.68 -2.82 2.18
C LEU A 252 18.46 -3.39 1.43
N PHE A 253 17.93 -4.54 1.86
CA PHE A 253 16.70 -5.07 1.29
C PHE A 253 15.52 -4.14 1.52
N TYR A 254 15.37 -3.58 2.73
CA TYR A 254 14.37 -2.55 3.00
C TYR A 254 14.51 -1.35 2.05
N SER A 255 15.74 -0.88 1.85
CA SER A 255 16.04 0.24 0.95
C SER A 255 15.72 -0.08 -0.51
N LYS A 256 15.97 -1.31 -0.98
CA LYS A 256 15.54 -1.80 -2.30
C LYS A 256 14.01 -1.84 -2.43
N GLY A 257 13.30 -2.24 -1.38
CA GLY A 257 11.85 -2.20 -1.33
C GLY A 257 11.30 -0.78 -1.50
N LEU A 258 11.92 0.20 -0.83
CA LEU A 258 11.58 1.62 -1.00
C LEU A 258 11.78 2.08 -2.45
N VAL A 259 12.86 1.66 -3.13
CA VAL A 259 13.09 1.98 -4.55
C VAL A 259 11.95 1.48 -5.43
N GLU A 260 11.52 0.22 -5.26
CA GLU A 260 10.43 -0.37 -6.01
C GLU A 260 9.08 0.31 -5.72
N GLU A 261 8.81 0.66 -4.46
CA GLU A 261 7.59 1.38 -4.05
C GLU A 261 7.48 2.75 -4.74
N ASP A 262 8.59 3.46 -4.88
CA ASP A 262 8.61 4.74 -5.59
C ASP A 262 8.42 4.57 -7.09
N ALA A 263 8.96 3.50 -7.67
CA ALA A 263 8.70 3.12 -9.05
C ALA A 263 7.25 2.62 -9.28
N GLY A 264 6.44 2.46 -8.22
CA GLY A 264 5.09 1.92 -8.29
C GLY A 264 5.02 0.39 -8.44
N ASN A 265 6.15 -0.32 -8.30
CA ASN A 265 6.22 -1.77 -8.34
C ASN A 265 6.02 -2.36 -6.94
N PHE A 266 4.80 -2.33 -6.43
CA PHE A 266 4.49 -2.78 -5.06
C PHE A 266 4.73 -4.27 -4.83
N LYS A 267 4.64 -5.11 -5.87
CA LYS A 267 4.97 -6.54 -5.79
C LYS A 267 6.48 -6.78 -5.66
N GLY A 268 7.29 -5.99 -6.37
CA GLY A 268 8.74 -5.96 -6.18
C GLY A 268 9.10 -5.50 -4.77
N ALA A 269 8.45 -4.43 -4.30
CA ALA A 269 8.63 -3.91 -2.95
C ALA A 269 8.32 -4.97 -1.87
N GLU A 270 7.18 -5.66 -2.00
CA GLU A 270 6.77 -6.78 -1.13
C GLU A 270 7.88 -7.85 -1.02
N THR A 271 8.49 -8.22 -2.16
CA THR A 271 9.55 -9.24 -2.17
C THR A 271 10.76 -8.79 -1.35
N PHE A 272 11.20 -7.53 -1.55
CA PHE A 272 12.35 -7.01 -0.83
C PHE A 272 12.07 -6.79 0.67
N TYR A 273 10.89 -6.31 1.06
CA TYR A 273 10.54 -6.20 2.47
C TYR A 273 10.44 -7.56 3.16
N ASN A 274 9.91 -8.58 2.48
CA ASN A 274 9.95 -9.95 3.00
C ASN A 274 11.39 -10.45 3.22
N ASN A 275 12.30 -10.20 2.28
CA ASN A 275 13.72 -10.57 2.45
C ASN A 275 14.36 -9.85 3.64
N ALA A 276 14.04 -8.57 3.85
CA ALA A 276 14.51 -7.83 5.02
C ALA A 276 14.04 -8.50 6.34
N LEU A 277 12.77 -8.90 6.41
CA LEU A 277 12.19 -9.55 7.59
C LEU A 277 12.67 -11.00 7.79
N GLN A 278 13.11 -11.69 6.74
CA GLN A 278 13.76 -13.00 6.87
C GLN A 278 15.12 -12.88 7.56
N ILE A 279 15.83 -11.76 7.35
CA ILE A 279 17.15 -11.50 7.93
C ILE A 279 17.01 -10.91 9.34
N ASP A 280 16.12 -9.93 9.51
CA ASP A 280 15.80 -9.31 10.79
C ASP A 280 14.27 -9.27 11.02
N PRO A 281 13.70 -10.31 11.66
CA PRO A 281 12.26 -10.39 11.93
C PRO A 281 11.71 -9.28 12.81
N ASN A 282 12.57 -8.56 13.56
CA ASN A 282 12.17 -7.48 14.45
C ASN A 282 12.25 -6.10 13.77
N PHE A 283 12.62 -6.03 12.49
CA PHE A 283 12.70 -4.78 11.76
C PHE A 283 11.30 -4.24 11.41
N GLY A 284 10.62 -3.67 12.41
CA GLY A 284 9.21 -3.29 12.33
C GLY A 284 8.88 -2.32 11.20
N ALA A 285 9.82 -1.45 10.80
CA ALA A 285 9.63 -0.57 9.65
C ALA A 285 9.45 -1.37 8.34
N ALA A 286 10.21 -2.45 8.14
CA ALA A 286 10.02 -3.34 7.00
C ALA A 286 8.68 -4.09 7.06
N GLY A 287 8.23 -4.49 8.26
CA GLY A 287 6.91 -5.08 8.48
C GLY A 287 5.77 -4.16 8.05
N ASN A 288 5.79 -2.91 8.50
CA ASN A 288 4.78 -1.91 8.13
C ASN A 288 4.76 -1.63 6.62
N LYS A 289 5.94 -1.52 6.00
CA LYS A 289 6.06 -1.32 4.54
C LYS A 289 5.62 -2.53 3.73
N LEU A 290 5.85 -3.74 4.25
CA LEU A 290 5.35 -4.97 3.65
C LEU A 290 3.82 -4.99 3.60
N GLU A 291 3.15 -4.74 4.73
CA GLU A 291 1.68 -4.69 4.81
C GLU A 291 1.09 -3.66 3.84
N THR A 292 1.65 -2.45 3.86
CA THR A 292 1.26 -1.36 2.94
C THR A 292 1.43 -1.76 1.47
N SER A 293 2.54 -2.43 1.13
CA SER A 293 2.83 -2.87 -0.24
C SER A 293 1.94 -4.01 -0.70
N GLN A 294 1.55 -4.91 0.21
CA GLN A 294 0.59 -5.98 -0.07
C GLN A 294 -0.79 -5.42 -0.37
N ALA A 295 -1.27 -4.47 0.43
CA ALA A 295 -2.53 -3.77 0.19
C ALA A 295 -2.52 -3.06 -1.17
N LEU A 296 -1.48 -2.29 -1.47
CA LEU A 296 -1.28 -1.64 -2.77
C LEU A 296 -1.12 -2.64 -3.92
N GLY A 297 -0.48 -3.79 -3.71
CA GLY A 297 -0.31 -4.84 -4.71
C GLY A 297 -1.62 -5.57 -5.05
N LYS A 298 -2.53 -5.70 -4.07
CA LYS A 298 -3.84 -6.35 -4.24
C LYS A 298 -4.90 -5.42 -4.81
N ALA A 299 -4.98 -4.18 -4.35
CA ALA A 299 -6.05 -3.27 -4.71
C ALA A 299 -5.60 -1.93 -5.29
N GLY A 300 -4.30 -1.63 -5.34
CA GLY A 300 -3.80 -0.49 -6.12
C GLY A 300 -4.02 -0.66 -7.63
N GLY A 301 -3.63 0.34 -8.40
CA GLY A 301 -3.74 0.31 -9.86
C GLY A 301 -5.15 0.53 -10.40
N SER A 302 -5.49 -0.19 -11.48
CA SER A 302 -6.72 0.03 -12.23
C SER A 302 -7.97 -0.46 -11.48
N LYS A 303 -9.13 0.15 -11.78
CA LYS A 303 -10.41 -0.23 -11.19
C LYS A 303 -10.77 -1.68 -11.56
N GLU A 304 -10.37 -2.12 -12.75
CA GLU A 304 -10.60 -3.47 -13.28
C GLU A 304 -9.82 -4.54 -12.50
N LEU A 305 -8.59 -4.23 -12.07
CA LEU A 305 -7.79 -5.14 -11.25
C LEU A 305 -8.53 -5.46 -9.95
N VAL A 306 -9.08 -4.43 -9.30
CA VAL A 306 -9.80 -4.56 -8.02
C VAL A 306 -11.06 -5.41 -8.19
N VAL A 307 -11.81 -5.16 -9.26
CA VAL A 307 -12.99 -5.97 -9.61
C VAL A 307 -12.60 -7.42 -9.88
N SER A 308 -11.44 -7.67 -10.47
CA SER A 308 -10.95 -9.04 -10.71
C SER A 308 -10.59 -9.75 -9.40
N VAL A 309 -9.92 -9.06 -8.47
CA VAL A 309 -9.56 -9.60 -7.16
C VAL A 309 -10.83 -9.88 -6.34
N LEU A 310 -11.81 -8.97 -6.37
CA LEU A 310 -13.10 -9.12 -5.70
C LEU A 310 -13.81 -10.43 -6.04
N LYS A 311 -13.77 -10.86 -7.30
CA LYS A 311 -14.38 -12.14 -7.72
C LYS A 311 -13.78 -13.37 -7.02
N THR A 312 -12.57 -13.26 -6.48
CA THR A 312 -11.85 -14.37 -5.84
C THR A 312 -11.96 -14.35 -4.32
N VAL A 313 -12.10 -13.16 -3.73
CA VAL A 313 -12.05 -12.94 -2.27
C VAL A 313 -13.43 -12.70 -1.66
N ASP A 314 -14.39 -12.18 -2.42
CA ASP A 314 -15.73 -11.92 -1.89
C ASP A 314 -16.49 -13.25 -1.70
N PRO A 315 -16.91 -13.60 -0.47
CA PRO A 315 -17.59 -14.85 -0.19
C PRO A 315 -18.95 -14.97 -0.89
N VAL A 316 -19.66 -13.86 -1.14
CA VAL A 316 -20.95 -13.84 -1.85
C VAL A 316 -20.74 -14.11 -3.33
N ILE A 317 -19.73 -13.50 -3.96
CA ILE A 317 -19.41 -13.74 -5.38
C ILE A 317 -18.83 -15.13 -5.60
N LYS A 318 -17.96 -15.60 -4.69
CA LYS A 318 -17.32 -16.91 -4.78
C LYS A 318 -18.35 -18.05 -4.80
N VAL A 319 -19.45 -17.91 -4.06
CA VAL A 319 -20.56 -18.89 -4.03
C VAL A 319 -21.39 -18.88 -5.33
N GLN A 320 -21.39 -17.77 -6.08
CA GLN A 320 -22.13 -17.63 -7.34
C GLN A 320 -21.34 -18.06 -8.59
N SER A 321 -20.03 -18.29 -8.49
CA SER A 321 -19.29 -18.97 -9.57
C SER A 321 -20.00 -20.30 -9.85
N PRO A 322 -20.32 -20.63 -11.12
CA PRO A 322 -21.33 -21.64 -11.41
C PRO A 322 -20.93 -22.93 -10.71
N ILE A 323 -21.68 -23.26 -9.65
CA ILE A 323 -21.71 -24.61 -9.11
C ILE A 323 -22.14 -25.43 -10.30
N ASN A 324 -21.20 -26.12 -10.94
CA ASN A 324 -21.54 -27.08 -11.97
C ASN A 324 -22.11 -28.29 -11.20
N ILE A 325 -23.38 -28.17 -10.80
CA ILE A 325 -24.10 -29.14 -9.96
C ILE A 325 -24.00 -30.54 -10.59
N VAL A 326 -23.92 -30.58 -11.92
CA VAL A 326 -23.74 -31.79 -12.70
C VAL A 326 -22.34 -32.37 -12.48
N SER A 327 -21.27 -31.58 -12.59
CA SER A 327 -19.89 -32.03 -12.34
C SER A 327 -19.66 -32.42 -10.88
N SER A 328 -20.20 -31.67 -9.92
CA SER A 328 -20.07 -32.01 -8.50
C SER A 328 -20.91 -33.23 -8.10
N ARG A 329 -22.08 -33.45 -8.73
CA ARG A 329 -22.81 -34.73 -8.62
C ARG A 329 -22.09 -35.89 -9.31
N LEU A 330 -21.47 -35.67 -10.47
CA LEU A 330 -20.68 -36.71 -11.16
C LEU A 330 -19.44 -37.09 -10.36
N GLN A 331 -18.77 -36.15 -9.70
CA GLN A 331 -17.66 -36.43 -8.79
C GLN A 331 -18.13 -37.11 -7.50
N SER A 332 -19.26 -36.70 -6.92
CA SER A 332 -19.78 -37.36 -5.72
C SER A 332 -20.34 -38.76 -6.02
N LEU A 333 -20.91 -38.99 -7.20
CA LEU A 333 -21.29 -40.32 -7.68
C LEU A 333 -20.04 -41.15 -8.02
N GLY A 334 -19.07 -40.60 -8.74
CA GLY A 334 -17.80 -41.25 -9.07
C GLY A 334 -17.03 -41.70 -7.83
N ASN A 335 -16.97 -40.87 -6.79
CA ASN A 335 -16.31 -41.19 -5.52
C ASN A 335 -17.10 -42.18 -4.65
N ASN A 336 -18.41 -42.34 -4.85
CA ASN A 336 -19.25 -43.30 -4.12
C ASN A 336 -19.50 -44.61 -4.89
N ILE A 337 -19.08 -44.73 -6.15
CA ILE A 337 -19.18 -45.99 -6.90
C ILE A 337 -18.15 -47.03 -6.40
N SER A 338 -17.14 -46.61 -5.62
CA SER A 338 -16.13 -47.53 -5.04
C SER A 338 -16.27 -47.76 -3.53
N SER A 339 -17.25 -47.14 -2.86
CA SER A 339 -17.50 -47.35 -1.43
C SER A 339 -18.69 -48.29 -1.23
N ASN A 340 -18.37 -49.57 -1.03
CA ASN A 340 -19.21 -50.58 -0.36
C ASN A 340 -20.68 -50.63 -0.80
N PHE A 341 -20.92 -51.29 -1.94
CA PHE A 341 -22.20 -51.96 -2.18
C PHE A 341 -22.31 -53.15 -1.20
N ILE A 342 -22.77 -52.88 0.03
CA ILE A 342 -23.26 -53.95 0.90
C ILE A 342 -24.62 -54.33 0.32
N GLN A 343 -24.69 -55.49 -0.35
CA GLN A 343 -25.97 -56.16 -0.51
C GLN A 343 -26.56 -56.36 0.89
N GLY A 344 -27.54 -55.54 1.26
CA GLY A 344 -28.40 -55.87 2.38
C GLY A 344 -28.99 -57.24 2.08
N LEU A 345 -28.83 -58.19 3.01
CA LEU A 345 -29.63 -59.40 3.03
C LEU A 345 -31.10 -58.95 2.96
N ASP A 346 -31.69 -59.12 1.79
CA ASP A 346 -33.07 -58.76 1.54
C ASP A 346 -33.95 -59.72 2.34
N SER A 347 -34.34 -59.30 3.54
CA SER A 347 -35.32 -60.00 4.39
C SER A 347 -36.75 -59.59 4.03
N ARG A 348 -37.00 -59.27 2.76
CA ARG A 348 -38.35 -59.25 2.22
C ARG A 348 -38.72 -60.68 1.83
N ASN A 349 -39.56 -61.29 2.66
CA ASN A 349 -40.29 -62.51 2.30
C ASN A 349 -40.92 -62.28 0.91
N PRO A 350 -40.68 -63.17 -0.07
CA PRO A 350 -41.43 -63.13 -1.31
C PRO A 350 -42.91 -63.28 -0.94
N ALA A 351 -43.74 -62.33 -1.35
CA ALA A 351 -45.17 -62.42 -1.15
C ALA A 351 -45.66 -63.70 -1.84
N GLN A 352 -46.18 -64.64 -1.03
CA GLN A 352 -46.96 -65.76 -1.51
C GLN A 352 -48.22 -65.19 -2.16
N ASP A 353 -48.34 -65.39 -3.45
CA ASP A 353 -49.53 -65.09 -4.23
C ASP A 353 -50.65 -66.06 -3.79
N GLN A 354 -51.43 -65.62 -2.79
CA GLN A 354 -52.72 -66.24 -2.48
C GLN A 354 -53.78 -65.48 -3.28
N GLY A 355 -54.24 -66.13 -4.34
CA GLY A 355 -55.25 -65.60 -5.24
C GLY A 355 -56.50 -65.12 -4.52
N ALA A 356 -56.75 -63.82 -4.63
CA ALA A 356 -58.08 -63.25 -4.57
C ALA A 356 -58.32 -62.53 -5.90
N GLY A 357 -59.03 -63.19 -6.81
CA GLY A 357 -59.39 -62.63 -8.11
C GLY A 357 -60.33 -61.43 -7.93
N ILE A 358 -59.77 -60.22 -7.89
CA ILE A 358 -60.55 -58.99 -8.04
C ILE A 358 -60.54 -58.65 -9.53
N ILE A 359 -61.65 -58.97 -10.20
CA ILE A 359 -61.90 -58.57 -11.58
C ILE A 359 -62.18 -57.06 -11.56
N LEU A 360 -61.25 -56.27 -12.10
CA LEU A 360 -61.49 -54.84 -12.34
C LEU A 360 -62.43 -54.68 -13.55
N PRO A 361 -63.47 -53.82 -13.48
CA PRO A 361 -64.35 -53.58 -14.61
C PRO A 361 -63.62 -52.87 -15.76
N GLU A 362 -64.00 -53.21 -17.00
CA GLU A 362 -63.43 -52.60 -18.19
C GLU A 362 -63.71 -51.08 -18.26
N PRO A 363 -62.74 -50.27 -18.72
CA PRO A 363 -62.93 -48.83 -18.87
C PRO A 363 -63.92 -48.51 -20.00
N PRO A 364 -64.69 -47.41 -19.87
CA PRO A 364 -65.71 -47.05 -20.85
C PRO A 364 -65.10 -46.68 -22.21
N PRO A 365 -65.79 -46.98 -23.33
CA PRO A 365 -65.30 -46.69 -24.67
C PRO A 365 -65.28 -45.17 -24.95
N PRO A 366 -64.36 -44.71 -25.81
CA PRO A 366 -64.20 -43.29 -26.12
C PRO A 366 -65.43 -42.72 -26.85
N PRO A 367 -65.73 -41.42 -26.67
CA PRO A 367 -66.89 -40.78 -27.29
C PRO A 367 -66.79 -40.77 -28.82
N ALA A 368 -67.92 -41.05 -29.48
CA ALA A 368 -68.03 -41.04 -30.93
C ALA A 368 -67.80 -39.63 -31.50
N ARG A 369 -67.14 -39.56 -32.66
CA ARG A 369 -66.72 -38.33 -33.35
C ARG A 369 -67.85 -37.37 -33.66
#